data_AF-A0A932XFY3-F1
#
_entry.id   AF-A0A932XFY3-F1
#
_cell.length_a   1.000
_cell.length_b   1.000
_cell.length_c   1.000
_cell.angle_alpha   90.00
_cell.angle_beta   90.00
_cell.angle_gamma   90.00
#
_symmetry.space_group_name_H-M   'P 1'
#
loop_
_entity.id
_entity.type
_entity.pdbx_description
1 polymer ?
#
loop_
_entity_poly.entity_id
_entity_poly.type
_entity_poly.pdbx_seq_one_letter_code
_entity_poly.pdbx_strand_id
1 'polypeptide(L)' 'MAQPAAKPGAKGDLKIGVLFSKEGAWGSYGAKSFRAIDAAIADANEAGGVNGYKLV' A
#
# COMPACT_ATOMS: atom_id res chain seq x y z
N MET A 1 -10.35 16.67 -9.89
CA MET A 1 -10.90 15.43 -9.32
C MET A 1 -10.49 15.39 -7.86
N ALA A 2 -11.44 15.53 -6.95
CA ALA A 2 -11.19 15.77 -5.53
C ALA A 2 -10.56 14.55 -4.85
N GLN A 3 -9.48 14.76 -4.11
CA GLN A 3 -8.82 13.76 -3.27
C GLN A 3 -9.70 13.52 -2.03
N PRO A 4 -10.07 12.28 -1.68
CA PRO A 4 -10.88 12.03 -0.49
C PRO A 4 -10.05 12.32 0.77
N ALA A 5 -10.63 13.14 1.65
CA ALA A 5 -10.02 13.69 2.85
C ALA A 5 -9.35 12.60 3.72
N ALA A 6 -8.09 12.85 4.08
CA ALA A 6 -7.34 12.07 5.04
C ALA A 6 -8.08 12.04 6.39
N LYS A 7 -8.15 10.86 7.03
CA LYS A 7 -8.70 10.72 8.39
C LYS A 7 -7.97 11.68 9.34
N PRO A 8 -8.67 12.26 10.34
CA PRO A 8 -8.06 13.18 11.29
C PRO A 8 -7.02 12.41 12.13
N GLY A 9 -5.74 12.65 11.85
CA GLY A 9 -4.59 11.95 12.45
C GLY A 9 -3.47 11.63 11.47
N ALA A 10 -3.72 11.66 10.16
CA ALA A 10 -2.66 11.43 9.17
C ALA A 10 -1.80 12.68 8.94
N LYS A 11 -0.51 12.63 9.29
CA LYS A 11 0.53 13.63 8.95
C LYS A 11 0.69 13.81 7.44
N GLY A 12 0.25 12.83 6.65
CA GLY A 12 0.24 12.84 5.20
C GLY A 12 0.21 11.43 4.61
N ASP A 13 0.36 11.37 3.30
CA ASP A 13 0.43 10.12 2.53
C ASP A 13 1.89 9.67 2.34
N LEU A 14 2.17 8.39 2.62
CA LEU A 14 3.45 7.74 2.38
C LEU A 14 3.32 6.79 1.19
N LYS A 15 3.94 7.16 0.08
CA LYS A 15 3.91 6.39 -1.17
C LYS A 15 4.90 5.23 -1.11
N ILE A 16 4.42 4.00 -1.31
CA ILE A 16 5.29 2.83 -1.43
C ILE A 16 5.32 2.33 -2.87
N GLY A 17 6.50 2.40 -3.48
CA GLY A 17 6.77 1.79 -4.78
C GLY A 17 7.36 0.39 -4.62
N VAL A 18 6.85 -0.58 -5.36
CA VAL A 18 7.38 -1.95 -5.36
C VAL A 18 7.54 -2.44 -6.79
N LEU A 19 8.67 -3.10 -7.05
CA LEU A 19 9.01 -3.64 -8.36
C LEU A 19 8.84 -5.15 -8.36
N PHE A 20 7.96 -5.65 -9.23
CA PHE A 20 7.70 -7.07 -9.39
C PHE A 20 7.65 -7.47 -10.85
N SER A 21 8.04 -8.72 -11.11
CA SER A 21 7.82 -9.37 -12.39
C SER A 21 6.31 -9.57 -12.59
N LYS A 22 5.73 -8.84 -13.54
CA LYS A 22 4.31 -8.94 -13.91
C LYS A 22 4.01 -10.17 -14.77
N GLU A 23 4.99 -10.62 -15.55
CA GLU A 23 4.87 -11.65 -16.57
C GLU A 23 6.10 -12.57 -16.59
N GLY A 24 6.05 -13.62 -17.42
CA GLY A 24 7.12 -14.63 -17.53
C GLY A 24 7.07 -15.70 -16.43
N ALA A 25 8.13 -16.50 -16.32
CA ALA A 25 8.21 -17.64 -15.40
C ALA A 25 7.91 -17.29 -13.93
N TRP A 26 8.13 -16.03 -13.54
CA TRP A 26 7.93 -15.53 -12.17
C TRP A 26 6.70 -14.62 -12.02
N GLY A 27 5.89 -14.44 -13.07
CA GLY A 27 4.73 -13.53 -13.05
C GLY A 27 3.69 -13.91 -11.98
N SER A 28 3.46 -15.21 -11.78
CA SER A 28 2.56 -15.70 -10.73
C SER A 28 3.05 -15.41 -9.31
N TYR A 29 4.38 -15.38 -9.12
CA TYR A 29 5.00 -15.00 -7.85
C TYR A 29 4.84 -13.49 -7.61
N GLY A 30 5.17 -12.66 -8.60
CA GLY A 30 5.00 -11.20 -8.52
C GLY A 30 3.55 -10.79 -8.23
N ALA A 31 2.56 -11.43 -8.87
CA ALA A 31 1.15 -11.16 -8.61
C ALA A 31 0.72 -11.51 -7.17
N LYS A 32 1.22 -12.63 -6.62
CA LYS A 32 0.95 -13.02 -5.23
C LYS A 32 1.60 -12.06 -4.24
N SER A 33 2.85 -11.66 -4.51
CA SER A 33 3.57 -10.67 -3.69
C SER A 33 2.87 -9.31 -3.66
N PHE A 34 2.38 -8.84 -4.80
CA PHE A 34 1.64 -7.58 -4.87
C PHE A 34 0.36 -7.61 -4.01
N ARG A 35 -0.43 -8.69 -4.11
CA ARG A 35 -1.64 -8.86 -3.28
C ARG A 35 -1.33 -8.93 -1.79
N ALA A 36 -0.23 -9.58 -1.40
CA ALA A 36 0.18 -9.65 -0.01
C ALA A 36 0.56 -8.27 0.54
N ILE A 37 1.21 -7.44 -0.27
CA ILE A 37 1.55 -6.07 0.13
C ILE A 37 0.30 -5.19 0.23
N ASP A 38 -0.64 -5.31 -0.69
CA ASP A 38 -1.90 -4.57 -0.64
C ASP A 38 -2.69 -4.89 0.65
N ALA A 39 -2.75 -6.17 1.04
CA ALA A 39 -3.33 -6.60 2.31
C ALA A 39 -2.56 -6.03 3.52
N ALA A 40 -1.23 -6.10 3.52
CA ALA A 40 -0.41 -5.56 4.61
C ALA A 40 -0.55 -4.04 4.77
N ILE A 41 -0.71 -3.30 3.66
CA ILE A 41 -0.99 -1.86 3.66
C ILE A 41 -2.36 -1.58 4.26
N ALA A 42 -3.38 -2.37 3.93
CA ALA A 42 -4.71 -2.24 4.51
C ALA A 42 -4.68 -2.45 6.04
N ASP A 43 -4.05 -3.53 6.50
CA ASP A 43 -3.91 -3.84 7.93
C ASP A 43 -3.14 -2.73 8.67
N ALA A 44 -2.02 -2.28 8.11
CA ALA A 44 -1.22 -1.22 8.71
C ALA A 44 -1.99 0.11 8.80
N ASN A 45 -2.74 0.47 7.75
CA ASN A 45 -3.58 1.67 7.75
C ASN A 45 -4.75 1.56 8.74
N GLU A 46 -5.32 0.37 8.94
CA GLU A 46 -6.35 0.13 9.96
C GLU A 46 -5.79 0.30 11.37
N ALA A 47 -4.55 -0.15 11.61
CA ALA A 47 -3.83 0.03 12.88
C ALA A 47 -3.35 1.48 13.15
N GLY A 48 -3.67 2.44 12.28
CA GLY A 48 -3.28 3.85 12.42
C GLY A 48 -2.12 4.30 11.55
N GLY A 49 -1.73 3.47 10.58
CA GLY A 49 -0.65 3.76 9.64
C GLY A 49 0.73 3.64 10.27
N VAL A 50 1.73 4.26 9.64
CA VAL A 50 3.13 4.22 10.13
C VAL A 50 3.51 5.60 10.63
N ASN A 51 3.77 5.75 11.93
CA ASN A 51 4.11 7.04 12.56
C ASN A 51 3.09 8.17 12.28
N GLY A 52 1.81 7.79 12.11
CA GLY A 52 0.74 8.68 11.72
C GLY A 52 0.72 9.05 10.24
N TYR A 53 1.41 8.33 9.36
CA TYR A 53 1.27 8.46 7.91
C TYR A 53 0.39 7.35 7.35
N LYS A 54 -0.45 7.69 6.37
CA LYS A 54 -1.24 6.73 5.63
C LYS A 54 -0.43 6.17 4.47
N LEU A 55 -0.33 4.85 4.38
CA LEU A 55 0.34 4.15 3.28
C LEU A 55 -0.54 4.19 2.03
N VAL A 56 0.01 4.59 0.87
CA VAL A 56 -0.69 4.70 -0.42
C VAL A 56 0.14 4.23 -1.61
#